data_AF-A0A2V9E9L6-F1
#
_entry.id   AF-A0A2V9E9L6-F1
#
_cell.length_a   1.000
_cell.length_b   1.000
_cell.length_c   1.000
_cell.angle_alpha   90.00
_cell.angle_beta   90.00
_cell.angle_gamma   90.00
#
_symmetry.space_group_name_H-M   'P 1'
#
loop_
_entity.id
_entity.type
_entity.pdbx_description
1 polymer ?
#
loop_
_entity_poly.entity_id
_entity_poly.type
_entity_poly.pdbx_seq_one_letter_code
_entity_poly.pdbx_strand_id
1 'polypeptide(L)'
;MLTYEDTLPWAAAMRMVVTRKIMPPWFADPRYGHFANERSLSADEIRTLVAWVNGGARKGAPEDMPPPAKDFVQGWGIPAPDVVFQLPKPFSVPAAGVLDYQYVIVPTGFTEDKWVQALEVRPTDRAVVHHIIAYLREPSSDYFKDQKPGVFFIAPPKADGKTDTSALPSDFLVGYAPGQPAEILRSGEGKLIKAGSDIVFEVHYTPNGKPTTDQTKLGFVFSKSVPKERILTLSASNGTFKIPPGDPDYEVDASFEVQKSVKLVGLHPHMHSRGKSFEYRLTFPDGKTETILSVPVYNWHWQLWYNLADPIDLPQGTKIECTAHFDNSPNNPENPDPTKPVIWGQQSWDEMMVGFFNLKFDAAMPAKEISSPGAVHVH
;
A
#
# COMPACT_ATOMS: atom_id res chain seq x y z
N MET A 1 -4.80 -22.16 9.59
CA MET A 1 -4.64 -23.04 10.77
C MET A 1 -5.72 -22.64 11.76
N LEU A 2 -6.60 -23.56 12.15
CA LEU A 2 -7.74 -23.25 13.04
C LEU A 2 -7.89 -24.19 14.22
N THR A 3 -7.37 -25.40 14.09
CA THR A 3 -7.36 -26.40 15.16
C THR A 3 -5.97 -26.53 15.74
N TYR A 4 -5.89 -27.11 16.95
CA TYR A 4 -4.60 -27.48 17.54
C TYR A 4 -3.85 -28.45 16.62
N GLU A 5 -4.57 -29.40 16.04
CA GLU A 5 -4.04 -30.44 15.15
C GLU A 5 -3.44 -29.84 13.87
N ASP A 6 -4.08 -28.81 13.29
CA ASP A 6 -3.52 -28.09 12.12
C ASP A 6 -2.29 -27.25 12.49
N THR A 7 -2.21 -26.79 13.73
CA THR A 7 -1.22 -25.84 14.23
C THR A 7 0.05 -26.56 14.69
N LEU A 8 -0.09 -27.72 15.33
CA LEU A 8 0.99 -28.50 15.92
C LEU A 8 2.17 -28.77 14.96
N PRO A 9 1.97 -29.17 13.68
CA PRO A 9 3.08 -29.40 12.75
C PRO A 9 3.97 -28.17 12.52
N TRP A 10 3.43 -26.98 12.74
CA TRP A 10 4.12 -25.71 12.52
C TRP A 10 4.81 -25.17 13.78
N ALA A 11 4.72 -25.84 14.93
CA ALA A 11 5.22 -25.33 16.21
C ALA A 11 6.71 -24.93 16.16
N ALA A 12 7.56 -25.77 15.54
CA ALA A 12 8.98 -25.47 15.37
C ALA A 12 9.21 -24.23 14.46
N ALA A 13 8.43 -24.11 13.39
CA ALA A 13 8.48 -22.95 12.49
C ALA A 13 8.00 -21.68 13.21
N MET A 14 6.91 -21.75 13.97
CA MET A 14 6.40 -20.66 14.80
C MET A 14 7.48 -20.14 15.75
N ARG A 15 8.14 -21.04 16.52
CA ARG A 15 9.25 -20.66 17.40
C ARG A 15 10.34 -19.92 16.65
N MET A 16 10.73 -20.43 15.48
CA MET A 16 11.76 -19.81 14.63
C MET A 16 11.35 -18.39 14.20
N VAL A 17 10.15 -18.23 13.63
CA VAL A 17 9.73 -16.94 13.05
C VAL A 17 9.45 -15.88 14.12
N VAL A 18 8.91 -16.24 15.28
CA VAL A 18 8.68 -15.26 16.37
C VAL A 18 9.98 -14.87 17.07
N THR A 19 10.91 -15.81 17.26
CA THR A 19 12.23 -15.50 17.86
C THR A 19 13.05 -14.58 16.95
N ARG A 20 12.94 -14.79 15.63
CA ARG A 20 13.59 -13.95 14.62
C ARG A 20 12.81 -12.67 14.28
N LYS A 21 11.65 -12.44 14.92
CA LYS A 21 10.74 -11.31 14.63
C LYS A 21 10.34 -11.19 13.15
N ILE A 22 10.25 -12.33 12.46
CA ILE A 22 9.73 -12.42 11.09
C ILE A 22 8.19 -12.34 11.13
N MET A 23 7.58 -12.88 12.18
CA MET A 23 6.13 -12.85 12.40
C MET A 23 5.78 -12.28 13.77
N PRO A 24 4.69 -11.49 13.88
CA PRO A 24 3.95 -10.92 12.76
C PRO A 24 4.84 -9.96 11.94
N PRO A 25 4.62 -9.84 10.62
CA PRO A 25 5.43 -8.97 9.77
C PRO A 25 5.22 -7.52 10.18
N TRP A 26 6.30 -6.90 10.64
CA TRP A 26 6.37 -5.50 11.00
C TRP A 26 7.83 -5.07 10.96
N PHE A 27 8.15 -4.22 10.00
CA PHE A 27 9.54 -3.91 9.66
C PHE A 27 9.94 -2.50 10.08
N ALA A 28 9.05 -1.75 10.73
CA ALA A 28 9.38 -0.47 11.31
C ALA A 28 10.30 -0.65 12.52
N ASP A 29 11.34 0.17 12.59
CA ASP A 29 12.18 0.31 13.76
C ASP A 29 11.36 0.95 14.90
N PRO A 30 11.22 0.28 16.06
CA PRO A 30 10.38 0.75 17.16
C PRO A 30 10.88 2.05 17.83
N ARG A 31 12.08 2.54 17.46
CA ARG A 31 12.60 3.83 17.93
C ARG A 31 11.92 5.03 17.28
N TYR A 32 11.25 4.84 16.15
CA TYR A 32 10.68 5.93 15.34
C TYR A 32 9.19 5.70 15.10
N GLY A 33 8.41 6.77 15.26
CA GLY A 33 6.97 6.76 15.06
C GLY A 33 6.20 5.93 16.09
N HIS A 34 4.88 6.12 16.10
CA HIS A 34 3.94 5.34 16.90
C HIS A 34 2.72 5.05 16.04
N PHE A 35 2.38 3.77 15.88
CA PHE A 35 1.42 3.33 14.87
C PHE A 35 0.24 2.58 15.48
N ALA A 36 -0.98 2.99 15.13
CA ALA A 36 -2.21 2.36 15.62
C ALA A 36 -2.38 0.92 15.13
N ASN A 37 -1.73 0.56 14.02
CA ASN A 37 -1.78 -0.76 13.42
C ASN A 37 -0.47 -1.54 13.61
N GLU A 38 0.34 -1.17 14.60
CA GLU A 38 1.55 -1.91 14.96
C GLU A 38 1.20 -3.38 15.23
N ARG A 39 1.93 -4.27 14.55
CA ARG A 39 1.83 -5.72 14.72
C ARG A 39 3.16 -6.21 15.25
N SER A 40 3.35 -6.16 16.55
CA SER A 40 4.56 -6.67 17.19
C SER A 40 4.18 -7.60 18.35
N LEU A 41 5.06 -8.55 18.65
CA LEU A 41 4.97 -9.37 19.86
C LEU A 41 5.94 -8.80 20.89
N SER A 42 5.45 -8.59 22.10
CA SER A 42 6.28 -8.27 23.25
C SER A 42 7.26 -9.40 23.56
N ALA A 43 8.32 -9.08 24.30
CA ALA A 43 9.29 -10.08 24.73
C ALA A 43 8.63 -11.20 25.56
N ASP A 44 7.56 -10.89 26.28
CA ASP A 44 6.85 -11.82 27.16
C ASP A 44 5.94 -12.76 26.36
N GLU A 45 5.27 -12.24 25.33
CA GLU A 45 4.51 -13.05 24.37
C GLU A 45 5.42 -14.00 23.59
N ILE A 46 6.58 -13.51 23.11
CA ILE A 46 7.58 -14.37 22.45
C ILE A 46 8.05 -15.47 23.41
N ARG A 47 8.41 -15.13 24.66
CA ARG A 47 8.83 -16.13 25.65
C ARG A 47 7.75 -17.16 25.92
N THR A 48 6.49 -16.74 25.99
CA THR A 48 5.34 -17.62 26.18
C THR A 48 5.20 -18.62 25.04
N LEU A 49 5.24 -18.16 23.79
CA LEU A 49 5.18 -19.03 22.61
C LEU A 49 6.37 -20.00 22.55
N VAL A 50 7.58 -19.50 22.81
CA VAL A 50 8.80 -20.33 22.82
C VAL A 50 8.74 -21.39 23.91
N ALA A 51 8.29 -21.03 25.12
CA ALA A 51 8.15 -21.97 26.23
C ALA A 51 7.11 -23.05 25.93
N TRP A 52 5.97 -22.69 25.33
CA TRP A 52 4.97 -23.65 24.87
C TRP A 52 5.55 -24.65 23.88
N VAL A 53 6.27 -24.19 22.84
CA VAL A 53 6.92 -25.08 21.86
C VAL A 53 7.96 -25.98 22.53
N ASN A 54 8.84 -25.42 23.37
CA ASN A 54 9.88 -26.18 24.07
C ASN A 54 9.31 -27.19 25.07
N GLY A 55 8.13 -26.92 25.63
CA GLY A 55 7.38 -27.84 26.51
C GLY A 55 6.71 -28.99 25.77
N GLY A 56 6.92 -29.12 24.45
CA GLY A 56 6.31 -30.14 23.60
C GLY A 56 5.02 -29.68 22.93
N ALA A 57 4.78 -28.36 22.83
CA ALA A 57 3.60 -27.77 22.23
C ALA A 57 2.29 -28.33 22.81
N ARG A 58 2.24 -28.58 24.13
CA ARG A 58 1.14 -29.32 24.77
C ARG A 58 -0.21 -28.66 24.51
N LYS A 59 -1.21 -29.47 24.18
CA LYS A 59 -2.61 -29.03 24.09
C LYS A 59 -3.07 -28.55 25.48
N GLY A 60 -3.70 -27.37 25.53
CA GLY A 60 -4.33 -26.85 26.74
C GLY A 60 -5.54 -27.68 27.16
N ALA A 61 -6.08 -27.39 28.35
CA ALA A 61 -7.27 -28.05 28.84
C ALA A 61 -8.48 -27.71 27.93
N PRO A 62 -9.32 -28.69 27.54
CA PRO A 62 -10.48 -28.44 26.68
C PRO A 62 -11.43 -27.36 27.20
N GLU A 63 -11.57 -27.23 28.52
CA GLU A 63 -12.39 -26.23 29.21
C GLU A 63 -11.87 -24.79 29.07
N ASP A 64 -10.56 -24.62 28.85
CA ASP A 64 -9.91 -23.32 28.60
C ASP A 64 -9.87 -22.98 27.11
N MET A 65 -10.33 -23.89 26.24
CA MET A 65 -10.29 -23.68 24.80
C MET A 65 -11.26 -22.53 24.44
N PRO A 66 -10.78 -21.45 23.80
CA PRO A 66 -11.67 -20.40 23.35
C PRO A 66 -12.69 -21.01 22.38
N PRO A 67 -13.94 -20.50 22.35
CA PRO A 67 -14.90 -20.95 21.36
C PRO A 67 -14.27 -20.83 19.96
N PRO A 68 -14.48 -21.80 19.06
CA PRO A 68 -13.94 -21.73 17.71
C PRO A 68 -14.22 -20.35 17.11
N ALA A 69 -13.24 -19.75 16.43
CA ALA A 69 -13.44 -18.48 15.75
C ALA A 69 -14.65 -18.63 14.81
N LYS A 70 -15.79 -18.05 15.19
CA LYS A 70 -17.07 -18.33 14.55
C LYS A 70 -17.20 -17.62 13.20
N ASP A 71 -16.51 -16.49 13.06
CA ASP A 71 -16.72 -15.57 11.94
C ASP A 71 -15.37 -15.14 11.36
N PHE A 72 -14.83 -15.94 10.45
CA PHE A 72 -14.07 -15.28 9.38
C PHE A 72 -15.07 -14.42 8.63
N VAL A 73 -14.74 -13.14 8.43
CA VAL A 73 -15.58 -12.28 7.64
C VAL A 73 -15.70 -12.85 6.23
N GLN A 74 -16.83 -13.52 5.98
CA GLN A 74 -17.22 -13.99 4.66
C GLN A 74 -17.79 -12.78 3.92
N GLY A 75 -17.26 -12.48 2.74
CA GLY A 75 -17.54 -11.19 2.10
C GLY A 75 -16.77 -10.04 2.76
N TRP A 76 -17.33 -8.83 2.71
CA TRP A 76 -16.67 -7.56 3.01
C TRP A 76 -16.17 -7.42 4.46
N GLY A 77 -14.90 -7.06 4.64
CA GLY A 77 -14.28 -6.62 5.89
C GLY A 77 -14.68 -5.20 6.34
N ILE A 78 -15.48 -4.52 5.53
CA ILE A 78 -16.17 -3.26 5.84
C ILE A 78 -17.66 -3.52 6.09
N PRO A 79 -18.42 -2.57 6.67
CA PRO A 79 -19.88 -2.64 6.65
C PRO A 79 -20.41 -2.92 5.24
N ALA A 80 -21.63 -3.47 5.13
CA ALA A 80 -22.24 -3.76 3.84
C ALA A 80 -22.11 -2.54 2.89
N PRO A 81 -21.42 -2.68 1.74
CA PRO A 81 -21.18 -1.53 0.87
C PRO A 81 -22.49 -0.96 0.33
N ASP A 82 -22.58 0.37 0.30
CA ASP A 82 -23.68 1.10 -0.33
C ASP A 82 -23.62 0.97 -1.87
N VAL A 83 -22.42 0.81 -2.40
CA VAL A 83 -22.17 0.55 -3.82
C VAL A 83 -20.99 -0.38 -3.99
N VAL A 84 -21.06 -1.22 -5.03
CA VAL A 84 -19.99 -2.13 -5.44
C VAL A 84 -19.68 -1.89 -6.91
N PHE A 85 -18.43 -1.52 -7.18
CA PHE A 85 -17.86 -1.52 -8.53
C PHE A 85 -17.19 -2.87 -8.78
N GLN A 86 -17.24 -3.35 -10.01
CA GLN A 86 -16.62 -4.62 -10.38
C GLN A 86 -15.91 -4.46 -11.72
N LEU A 87 -14.82 -5.19 -11.92
CA LEU A 87 -14.19 -5.26 -13.23
C LEU A 87 -15.23 -5.69 -14.28
N PRO A 88 -15.28 -5.02 -15.43
CA PRO A 88 -16.37 -5.14 -16.40
C PRO A 88 -16.50 -6.56 -16.99
N LYS A 89 -15.39 -7.31 -17.01
CA LYS A 89 -15.33 -8.72 -17.39
C LYS A 89 -14.25 -9.43 -16.58
N PRO A 90 -14.34 -10.75 -16.40
CA PRO A 90 -13.25 -11.53 -15.83
C PRO A 90 -11.98 -11.39 -16.68
N PHE A 91 -10.85 -11.19 -16.02
CA PHE A 91 -9.53 -11.27 -16.62
C PHE A 91 -9.02 -12.70 -16.53
N SER A 92 -8.54 -13.26 -17.64
CA SER A 92 -7.97 -14.62 -17.67
C SER A 92 -6.50 -14.58 -17.30
N VAL A 93 -6.13 -15.26 -16.22
CA VAL A 93 -4.75 -15.38 -15.78
C VAL A 93 -4.21 -16.74 -16.22
N PRO A 94 -3.17 -16.80 -17.08
CA PRO A 94 -2.53 -18.05 -17.47
C PRO A 94 -1.86 -18.75 -16.28
N ALA A 95 -1.53 -20.02 -16.47
CA ALA A 95 -0.84 -20.81 -15.45
C ALA A 95 0.60 -20.32 -15.19
N ALA A 96 1.25 -19.76 -16.20
CA ALA A 96 2.66 -19.35 -16.16
C ALA A 96 2.90 -18.18 -17.12
N GLY A 97 4.09 -17.58 -17.01
CA GLY A 97 4.51 -16.42 -17.81
C GLY A 97 4.42 -15.12 -17.04
N VAL A 98 4.78 -14.02 -17.70
CA VAL A 98 4.68 -12.67 -17.15
C VAL A 98 3.52 -11.97 -17.83
N LEU A 99 2.75 -11.23 -17.04
CA LEU A 99 1.68 -10.37 -17.51
C LEU A 99 2.07 -8.93 -17.23
N ASP A 100 1.89 -8.07 -18.22
CA ASP A 100 1.94 -6.64 -17.98
C ASP A 100 0.82 -6.21 -17.05
N TYR A 101 1.05 -5.10 -16.35
CA TYR A 101 0.04 -4.45 -15.53
C TYR A 101 -1.21 -4.17 -16.36
N GLN A 102 -2.35 -4.60 -15.84
CA GLN A 102 -3.63 -4.46 -16.52
C GLN A 102 -4.38 -3.28 -15.93
N TYR A 103 -4.71 -2.33 -16.80
CA TYR A 103 -5.51 -1.19 -16.45
C TYR A 103 -6.92 -1.34 -16.98
N VAL A 104 -7.90 -0.83 -16.24
CA VAL A 104 -9.28 -0.70 -16.74
C VAL A 104 -9.99 0.46 -16.08
N ILE A 105 -10.67 1.25 -16.90
CA ILE A 105 -11.46 2.40 -16.46
C ILE A 105 -12.90 1.93 -16.23
N VAL A 106 -13.42 2.19 -15.03
CA VAL A 106 -14.79 1.89 -14.59
C VAL A 106 -15.48 3.19 -14.19
N PRO A 107 -16.45 3.69 -14.97
CA PRO A 107 -17.16 4.91 -14.62
C PRO A 107 -17.97 4.74 -13.33
N THR A 108 -17.92 5.74 -12.45
CA THR A 108 -18.69 5.68 -11.20
C THR A 108 -20.20 5.87 -11.45
N GLY A 109 -20.55 6.63 -12.50
CA GLY A 109 -21.93 7.03 -12.78
C GLY A 109 -22.51 8.02 -11.78
N PHE A 110 -21.72 8.55 -10.84
CA PHE A 110 -22.21 9.49 -9.84
C PHE A 110 -22.56 10.84 -10.46
N THR A 111 -23.76 11.33 -10.16
CA THR A 111 -24.26 12.66 -10.59
C THR A 111 -24.04 13.74 -9.54
N GLU A 112 -23.58 13.36 -8.35
CA GLU A 112 -23.25 14.24 -7.23
C GLU A 112 -21.99 13.73 -6.53
N ASP A 113 -21.30 14.63 -5.85
CA ASP A 113 -20.12 14.29 -5.06
C ASP A 113 -20.47 13.30 -3.94
N LYS A 114 -19.62 12.29 -3.76
CA LYS A 114 -19.77 11.26 -2.73
C LYS A 114 -18.59 11.28 -1.76
N TRP A 115 -18.89 11.28 -0.47
CA TRP A 115 -17.90 11.07 0.58
C TRP A 115 -17.88 9.61 0.99
N VAL A 116 -16.71 8.99 0.95
CA VAL A 116 -16.51 7.58 1.29
C VAL A 116 -15.74 7.48 2.61
N GLN A 117 -16.27 6.69 3.55
CA GLN A 117 -15.69 6.49 4.88
C GLN A 117 -14.99 5.13 5.01
N ALA A 118 -15.42 4.11 4.25
CA ALA A 118 -14.73 2.83 4.18
C ALA A 118 -14.69 2.28 2.76
N LEU A 119 -13.56 1.67 2.41
CA LEU A 119 -13.26 1.13 1.09
C LEU A 119 -12.58 -0.23 1.22
N GLU A 120 -12.96 -1.16 0.35
CA GLU A 120 -12.27 -2.45 0.26
C GLU A 120 -12.21 -2.92 -1.18
N VAL A 121 -11.01 -3.31 -1.63
CA VAL A 121 -10.80 -4.02 -2.88
C VAL A 121 -10.76 -5.52 -2.59
N ARG A 122 -11.45 -6.30 -3.41
CA ARG A 122 -11.61 -7.75 -3.26
C ARG A 122 -11.41 -8.46 -4.59
N PRO A 123 -10.23 -9.06 -4.80
CA PRO A 123 -10.06 -10.07 -5.84
C PRO A 123 -11.03 -11.23 -5.66
N THR A 124 -11.51 -11.76 -6.78
CA THR A 124 -12.23 -13.03 -6.80
C THR A 124 -11.25 -14.19 -6.59
N ASP A 125 -10.05 -14.10 -7.17
CA ASP A 125 -8.97 -15.05 -6.93
C ASP A 125 -7.74 -14.34 -6.35
N ARG A 126 -7.64 -14.35 -5.01
CA ARG A 126 -6.53 -13.74 -4.28
C ARG A 126 -5.19 -14.45 -4.52
N ALA A 127 -5.18 -15.67 -5.04
CA ALA A 127 -3.96 -16.46 -5.21
C ALA A 127 -3.12 -16.01 -6.41
N VAL A 128 -3.68 -15.20 -7.31
CA VAL A 128 -2.99 -14.69 -8.50
C VAL A 128 -2.92 -13.16 -8.57
N VAL A 129 -3.58 -12.45 -7.66
CA VAL A 129 -3.48 -10.98 -7.57
C VAL A 129 -2.40 -10.60 -6.57
N HIS A 130 -1.32 -10.00 -7.08
CA HIS A 130 -0.21 -9.54 -6.26
C HIS A 130 -0.51 -8.19 -5.60
N HIS A 131 -1.01 -7.23 -6.37
CA HIS A 131 -1.62 -6.01 -5.81
C HIS A 131 -2.63 -5.39 -6.79
N ILE A 132 -3.45 -4.48 -6.26
CA ILE A 132 -4.34 -3.62 -7.03
C ILE A 132 -4.22 -2.20 -6.48
N ILE A 133 -4.24 -1.22 -7.37
CA ILE A 133 -4.48 0.17 -7.01
C ILE A 133 -5.74 0.65 -7.73
N ALA A 134 -6.66 1.26 -6.99
CA ALA A 134 -7.77 1.99 -7.55
C ALA A 134 -7.43 3.49 -7.50
N TYR A 135 -7.28 4.11 -8.66
CA TYR A 135 -7.13 5.55 -8.79
C TYR A 135 -8.47 6.20 -9.10
N LEU A 136 -8.70 7.40 -8.59
CA LEU A 136 -9.80 8.26 -9.02
C LEU A 136 -9.34 9.11 -10.19
N ARG A 137 -10.07 9.08 -11.30
CA ARG A 137 -9.87 10.02 -12.41
C ARG A 137 -11.00 11.03 -12.41
N GLU A 138 -10.72 12.27 -12.01
CA GLU A 138 -11.70 13.36 -12.10
C GLU A 138 -12.03 13.70 -13.57
N PRO A 139 -13.23 14.23 -13.88
CA PRO A 139 -13.65 14.53 -15.25
C PRO A 139 -12.70 15.42 -16.06
N SER A 140 -11.94 16.28 -15.39
CA SER A 140 -10.97 17.20 -16.03
C SER A 140 -9.56 16.62 -16.16
N SER A 141 -9.31 15.39 -15.72
CA SER A 141 -7.99 14.77 -15.78
C SER A 141 -7.71 14.21 -17.17
N ASP A 142 -6.47 14.40 -17.64
CA ASP A 142 -5.98 13.81 -18.88
C ASP A 142 -5.55 12.33 -18.72
N TYR A 143 -5.58 11.78 -17.49
CA TYR A 143 -5.09 10.44 -17.17
C TYR A 143 -5.81 9.37 -18.00
N PHE A 144 -5.09 8.72 -18.92
CA PHE A 144 -5.65 7.73 -19.85
C PHE A 144 -6.91 8.21 -20.60
N LYS A 145 -7.01 9.51 -20.93
CA LYS A 145 -8.18 10.08 -21.62
C LYS A 145 -8.50 9.41 -22.95
N ASP A 146 -7.49 8.88 -23.63
CA ASP A 146 -7.61 8.21 -24.92
C ASP A 146 -7.99 6.72 -24.81
N GLN A 147 -8.02 6.18 -23.58
CA GLN A 147 -8.36 4.78 -23.32
C GLN A 147 -9.87 4.61 -23.12
N LYS A 148 -10.40 3.49 -23.63
CA LYS A 148 -11.84 3.20 -23.61
C LYS A 148 -12.28 2.64 -22.25
N PRO A 149 -13.31 3.21 -21.59
CA PRO A 149 -13.94 2.61 -20.43
C PRO A 149 -14.41 1.17 -20.69
N GLY A 150 -14.29 0.32 -19.68
CA GLY A 150 -14.74 -1.08 -19.73
C GLY A 150 -13.79 -2.05 -20.45
N VAL A 151 -12.68 -1.58 -21.00
CA VAL A 151 -11.71 -2.39 -21.75
C VAL A 151 -10.40 -2.46 -20.99
N PHE A 152 -9.84 -3.67 -20.84
CA PHE A 152 -8.49 -3.83 -20.30
C PHE A 152 -7.45 -3.34 -21.30
N PHE A 153 -6.44 -2.63 -20.79
CA PHE A 153 -5.31 -2.16 -21.57
C PHE A 153 -4.02 -2.22 -20.75
N ILE A 154 -2.89 -2.18 -21.44
CA ILE A 154 -1.57 -1.97 -20.85
C ILE A 154 -1.29 -0.47 -20.94
N ALA A 155 -0.71 0.13 -19.91
CA ALA A 155 -0.38 1.55 -19.94
C ALA A 155 0.50 1.86 -21.17
N PRO A 156 0.14 2.88 -21.98
CA PRO A 156 0.97 3.27 -23.11
C PRO A 156 2.36 3.71 -22.63
N PRO A 157 3.43 3.44 -23.40
CA PRO A 157 4.77 3.88 -23.05
C PRO A 157 4.81 5.41 -22.93
N LYS A 158 5.52 5.92 -21.91
CA LYS A 158 5.66 7.36 -21.70
C LYS A 158 6.48 7.98 -22.84
N ALA A 159 5.99 9.09 -23.40
CA ALA A 159 6.58 9.68 -24.60
C ALA A 159 7.91 10.43 -24.35
N ASP A 160 8.23 10.85 -23.11
CA ASP A 160 9.32 11.80 -22.87
C ASP A 160 10.15 11.64 -21.59
N GLY A 161 10.11 10.47 -20.92
CA GLY A 161 11.01 10.16 -19.79
C GLY A 161 10.85 11.06 -18.56
N LYS A 162 9.78 11.86 -18.49
CA LYS A 162 9.45 12.71 -17.33
C LYS A 162 8.56 11.96 -16.33
N THR A 163 8.57 12.42 -15.09
CA THR A 163 7.59 12.03 -14.07
C THR A 163 6.20 12.29 -14.61
N ASP A 164 5.36 11.25 -14.61
CA ASP A 164 4.02 11.34 -15.16
C ASP A 164 3.10 12.03 -14.16
N THR A 165 2.86 13.32 -14.40
CA THR A 165 1.90 14.12 -13.66
C THR A 165 0.51 14.11 -14.30
N SER A 166 0.28 13.35 -15.39
CA SER A 166 -1.03 13.25 -16.04
C SER A 166 -2.07 12.59 -15.13
N ALA A 167 -1.59 11.78 -14.17
CA ALA A 167 -2.35 11.26 -13.05
C ALA A 167 -2.66 12.33 -11.98
N LEU A 168 -2.54 13.64 -12.23
CA LEU A 168 -3.04 14.70 -11.34
C LEU A 168 -4.24 15.43 -11.98
N PRO A 169 -5.30 15.75 -11.22
CA PRO A 169 -5.56 15.35 -9.84
C PRO A 169 -6.22 13.95 -9.81
N SER A 170 -5.47 12.88 -10.06
CA SER A 170 -5.91 11.52 -9.77
C SER A 170 -5.42 11.14 -8.38
N ASP A 171 -6.35 10.71 -7.54
CA ASP A 171 -6.11 10.35 -6.15
C ASP A 171 -5.89 8.84 -6.07
N PHE A 172 -4.88 8.38 -5.32
CA PHE A 172 -4.83 6.99 -4.89
C PHE A 172 -6.02 6.77 -3.95
N LEU A 173 -7.07 6.13 -4.46
CA LEU A 173 -8.29 5.97 -3.70
C LEU A 173 -8.12 4.89 -2.64
N VAL A 174 -7.68 3.70 -3.05
CA VAL A 174 -7.43 2.56 -2.16
C VAL A 174 -6.53 1.54 -2.87
N GLY A 175 -5.72 0.82 -2.10
CA GLY A 175 -4.89 -0.28 -2.59
C GLY A 175 -5.28 -1.61 -1.97
N TYR A 176 -4.86 -2.69 -2.61
CA TYR A 176 -4.87 -4.04 -2.06
C TYR A 176 -3.51 -4.69 -2.30
N ALA A 177 -2.98 -5.31 -1.25
CA ALA A 177 -1.92 -6.30 -1.31
C ALA A 177 -2.27 -7.42 -0.31
N PRO A 178 -1.82 -8.66 -0.52
CA PRO A 178 -1.99 -9.74 0.44
C PRO A 178 -1.60 -9.32 1.87
N GLY A 179 -2.52 -9.48 2.83
CA GLY A 179 -2.29 -9.14 4.24
C GLY A 179 -2.63 -7.69 4.63
N GLN A 180 -2.96 -6.82 3.67
CA GLN A 180 -3.45 -5.48 3.94
C GLN A 180 -4.94 -5.52 4.33
N PRO A 181 -5.36 -4.90 5.45
CA PRO A 181 -6.76 -4.79 5.82
C PRO A 181 -7.50 -3.78 4.92
N ALA A 182 -8.83 -3.77 5.00
CA ALA A 182 -9.65 -2.75 4.38
C ALA A 182 -9.33 -1.35 4.94
N GLU A 183 -9.56 -0.30 4.15
CA GLU A 183 -9.40 1.07 4.58
C GLU A 183 -10.70 1.55 5.26
N ILE A 184 -10.63 1.81 6.57
CA ILE A 184 -11.75 2.32 7.36
C ILE A 184 -11.27 3.61 8.03
N LEU A 185 -11.81 4.74 7.58
CA LEU A 185 -11.45 6.07 8.08
C LEU A 185 -12.18 6.36 9.40
N ARG A 186 -11.62 7.27 10.22
CA ARG A 186 -12.22 7.60 11.51
C ARG A 186 -13.55 8.33 11.30
N SER A 187 -14.39 8.33 12.34
CA SER A 187 -15.64 9.10 12.31
C SER A 187 -15.35 10.59 12.06
N GLY A 188 -15.99 11.17 11.04
CA GLY A 188 -15.77 12.56 10.64
C GLY A 188 -14.70 12.75 9.57
N GLU A 189 -14.00 11.69 9.16
CA GLU A 189 -13.07 11.66 8.03
C GLU A 189 -13.73 11.03 6.79
N GLY A 190 -13.25 11.38 5.61
CA GLY A 190 -13.69 10.76 4.35
C GLY A 190 -12.77 11.06 3.16
N LYS A 191 -12.84 10.21 2.13
CA LYS A 191 -12.30 10.50 0.80
C LYS A 191 -13.41 11.03 -0.10
N LEU A 192 -13.13 12.10 -0.85
CA LEU A 192 -14.11 12.72 -1.77
C LEU A 192 -13.98 12.14 -3.17
N ILE A 193 -15.09 11.61 -3.68
CA ILE A 193 -15.26 11.23 -5.08
C ILE A 193 -16.17 12.26 -5.74
N LYS A 194 -15.64 13.04 -6.67
CA LYS A 194 -16.45 14.05 -7.37
C LYS A 194 -17.41 13.40 -8.36
N ALA A 195 -18.52 14.08 -8.61
CA ALA A 195 -19.48 13.69 -9.64
C ALA A 195 -18.78 13.50 -10.99
N GLY A 196 -19.15 12.44 -11.71
CA GLY A 196 -18.61 12.12 -13.03
C GLY A 196 -17.20 11.53 -13.03
N SER A 197 -16.54 11.33 -11.89
CA SER A 197 -15.23 10.68 -11.84
C SER A 197 -15.30 9.21 -12.30
N ASP A 198 -14.20 8.71 -12.83
CA ASP A 198 -13.99 7.28 -13.08
C ASP A 198 -13.09 6.66 -12.01
N ILE A 199 -13.18 5.34 -11.86
CA ILE A 199 -12.20 4.54 -11.15
C ILE A 199 -11.29 3.89 -12.19
N VAL A 200 -9.97 4.09 -12.08
CA VAL A 200 -8.99 3.39 -12.88
C VAL A 200 -8.37 2.32 -12.00
N PHE A 201 -8.69 1.05 -12.29
CA PHE A 201 -8.02 -0.07 -11.66
C PHE A 201 -6.69 -0.32 -12.37
N GLU A 202 -5.62 -0.40 -11.60
CA GLU A 202 -4.34 -0.98 -11.97
C GLU A 202 -4.23 -2.34 -11.26
N VAL A 203 -4.05 -3.42 -12.00
CA VAL A 203 -4.00 -4.78 -11.45
C VAL A 203 -2.72 -5.47 -11.87
N HIS A 204 -1.95 -5.93 -10.89
CA HIS A 204 -0.78 -6.76 -11.11
C HIS A 204 -1.07 -8.22 -10.75
N TYR A 205 -1.02 -9.07 -11.77
CA TYR A 205 -1.23 -10.51 -11.64
C TYR A 205 0.10 -11.27 -11.64
N THR A 206 0.22 -12.25 -10.76
CA THR A 206 1.34 -13.20 -10.71
C THR A 206 0.83 -14.62 -10.88
N PRO A 207 1.02 -15.25 -12.07
CA PRO A 207 0.68 -16.65 -12.28
C PRO A 207 1.34 -17.59 -11.26
N ASN A 208 0.59 -18.60 -10.80
CA ASN A 208 1.01 -19.49 -9.71
C ASN A 208 0.98 -20.99 -10.08
N GLY A 209 1.02 -21.31 -11.38
CA GLY A 209 1.00 -22.67 -11.89
C GLY A 209 -0.40 -23.21 -12.22
N LYS A 210 -1.47 -22.46 -11.93
CA LYS A 210 -2.85 -22.85 -12.27
C LYS A 210 -3.54 -21.72 -13.05
N PRO A 211 -4.11 -21.99 -14.24
CA PRO A 211 -4.88 -20.99 -14.95
C PRO A 211 -6.19 -20.71 -14.19
N THR A 212 -6.57 -19.45 -14.11
CA THR A 212 -7.75 -19.00 -13.35
C THR A 212 -8.30 -17.71 -13.95
N THR A 213 -9.33 -17.15 -13.32
CA THR A 213 -9.89 -15.84 -13.68
C THR A 213 -10.08 -14.98 -12.46
N ASP A 214 -9.80 -13.69 -12.58
CA ASP A 214 -10.16 -12.70 -11.58
C ASP A 214 -11.22 -11.73 -12.10
N GLN A 215 -12.17 -11.36 -11.25
CA GLN A 215 -13.11 -10.28 -11.51
C GLN A 215 -13.29 -9.44 -10.24
N THR A 216 -12.20 -8.76 -9.87
CA THR A 216 -12.10 -7.90 -8.69
C THR A 216 -13.32 -7.01 -8.49
N LYS A 217 -13.71 -6.84 -7.22
CA LYS A 217 -14.74 -5.92 -6.75
C LYS A 217 -14.13 -4.82 -5.87
N LEU A 218 -14.76 -3.66 -5.85
CA LEU A 218 -14.45 -2.53 -4.96
C LEU A 218 -15.76 -2.07 -4.30
N GLY A 219 -15.83 -2.18 -2.98
CA GLY A 219 -16.98 -1.76 -2.20
C GLY A 219 -16.73 -0.40 -1.53
N PHE A 220 -17.74 0.47 -1.53
CA PHE A 220 -17.73 1.73 -0.79
C PHE A 220 -18.81 1.73 0.28
N VAL A 221 -18.48 2.27 1.45
CA VAL A 221 -19.44 2.72 2.46
C VAL A 221 -19.36 4.24 2.53
N PHE A 222 -20.46 4.91 2.23
CA PHE A 222 -20.55 6.36 2.22
C PHE A 222 -20.60 6.94 3.63
N SER A 223 -20.08 8.15 3.79
CA SER A 223 -20.23 8.92 5.02
C SER A 223 -21.69 9.31 5.22
N LYS A 224 -22.23 9.10 6.43
CA LYS A 224 -23.62 9.45 6.78
C LYS A 224 -23.91 10.95 6.80
N SER A 225 -22.86 11.76 6.92
CA SER A 225 -22.88 13.21 6.84
C SER A 225 -21.63 13.68 6.12
N VAL A 226 -21.63 14.93 5.66
CA VAL A 226 -20.41 15.56 5.13
C VAL A 226 -19.31 15.48 6.21
N PRO A 227 -18.15 14.84 5.92
CA PRO A 227 -17.02 14.78 6.82
C PRO A 227 -16.51 16.18 7.18
N LYS A 228 -15.89 16.32 8.35
CA LYS A 228 -15.16 17.53 8.72
C LYS A 228 -13.77 17.54 8.11
N GLU A 229 -13.19 16.35 7.94
CA GLU A 229 -11.83 16.18 7.48
C GLU A 229 -11.82 15.31 6.21
N ARG A 230 -11.03 15.73 5.22
CA ARG A 230 -10.72 14.97 4.02
C ARG A 230 -9.40 14.24 4.19
N ILE A 231 -9.35 12.98 3.76
CA ILE A 231 -8.11 12.24 3.55
C ILE A 231 -7.75 12.28 2.07
N LEU A 232 -6.47 12.49 1.77
CA LEU A 232 -5.91 12.45 0.43
C LEU A 232 -4.61 11.65 0.47
N THR A 233 -4.44 10.73 -0.47
CA THR A 233 -3.20 9.95 -0.58
C THR A 233 -2.31 10.58 -1.64
N LEU A 234 -1.10 10.96 -1.26
CA LEU A 234 -0.08 11.53 -2.15
C LEU A 234 1.22 10.73 -2.03
N SER A 235 2.23 11.08 -2.81
CA SER A 235 3.54 10.47 -2.74
C SER A 235 4.68 11.44 -3.00
N ALA A 236 5.84 11.10 -2.42
CA ALA A 236 7.14 11.54 -2.90
C ALA A 236 7.72 10.40 -3.74
N SER A 237 8.07 10.65 -5.00
CA SER A 237 8.49 9.60 -5.93
C SER A 237 9.67 10.05 -6.76
N ASN A 238 10.63 9.15 -6.98
CA ASN A 238 11.76 9.37 -7.88
C ASN A 238 11.71 8.34 -9.02
N GLY A 239 11.56 8.82 -10.24
CA GLY A 239 11.48 7.99 -11.46
C GLY A 239 12.72 8.07 -12.35
N THR A 240 13.77 8.78 -11.94
CA THR A 240 14.92 9.12 -12.79
C THR A 240 16.21 8.41 -12.39
N PHE A 241 16.19 7.60 -11.34
CA PHE A 241 17.36 6.88 -10.86
C PHE A 241 17.81 5.76 -11.80
N LYS A 242 19.08 5.38 -11.67
CA LYS A 242 19.66 4.22 -12.36
C LYS A 242 20.64 3.51 -11.42
N ILE A 243 20.22 2.37 -10.89
CA ILE A 243 21.02 1.57 -9.95
C ILE A 243 22.13 0.85 -10.75
N PRO A 244 23.42 1.03 -10.40
CA PRO A 244 24.51 0.33 -11.05
C PRO A 244 24.46 -1.19 -10.82
N PRO A 245 25.01 -2.01 -11.75
CA PRO A 245 25.24 -3.43 -11.50
C PRO A 245 26.07 -3.66 -10.21
N GLY A 246 25.65 -4.62 -9.39
CA GLY A 246 26.43 -5.09 -8.24
C GLY A 246 26.43 -4.16 -7.02
N ASP A 247 25.80 -2.99 -7.07
CA ASP A 247 25.76 -2.04 -5.96
C ASP A 247 24.91 -2.62 -4.80
N PRO A 248 25.46 -2.78 -3.58
CA PRO A 248 24.75 -3.40 -2.47
C PRO A 248 23.87 -2.44 -1.65
N ASP A 249 23.91 -1.13 -1.94
CA ASP A 249 23.27 -0.13 -1.06
C ASP A 249 22.98 1.21 -1.75
N TYR A 250 22.48 1.17 -2.98
CA TYR A 250 22.26 2.36 -3.79
C TYR A 250 21.12 3.22 -3.23
N GLU A 251 21.43 4.46 -2.85
CA GLU A 251 20.50 5.43 -2.29
C GLU A 251 19.70 6.16 -3.37
N VAL A 252 18.40 6.36 -3.14
CA VAL A 252 17.50 7.15 -3.97
C VAL A 252 16.58 7.97 -3.08
N ASP A 253 16.55 9.27 -3.33
CA ASP A 253 15.74 10.22 -2.56
C ASP A 253 14.58 10.82 -3.37
N ALA A 254 13.50 11.12 -2.65
CA ALA A 254 12.44 12.00 -3.10
C ALA A 254 11.92 12.81 -1.92
N SER A 255 11.42 14.02 -2.16
CA SER A 255 10.72 14.78 -1.12
C SER A 255 9.45 15.43 -1.64
N PHE A 256 8.51 15.67 -0.73
CA PHE A 256 7.28 16.40 -0.98
C PHE A 256 7.20 17.62 -0.06
N GLU A 257 7.04 18.82 -0.61
CA GLU A 257 6.85 20.05 0.16
C GLU A 257 5.36 20.37 0.37
N VAL A 258 4.97 20.48 1.63
CA VAL A 258 3.60 20.75 2.07
C VAL A 258 3.19 22.19 1.73
N GLN A 259 2.18 22.33 0.89
CA GLN A 259 1.74 23.64 0.35
C GLN A 259 0.77 24.40 1.28
N LYS A 260 0.11 23.70 2.19
CA LYS A 260 -0.82 24.23 3.19
C LYS A 260 -0.68 23.48 4.49
N SER A 261 -0.94 24.14 5.62
CA SER A 261 -0.92 23.45 6.91
C SER A 261 -1.98 22.34 6.95
N VAL A 262 -1.52 21.11 7.17
CA VAL A 262 -2.34 19.88 7.17
C VAL A 262 -1.82 18.92 8.26
N LYS A 263 -2.42 17.73 8.37
CA LYS A 263 -1.95 16.67 9.25
C LYS A 263 -1.50 15.45 8.46
N LEU A 264 -0.42 14.80 8.88
CA LEU A 264 0.02 13.49 8.39
C LEU A 264 -0.68 12.40 9.19
N VAL A 265 -1.21 11.35 8.54
CA VAL A 265 -1.92 10.27 9.23
C VAL A 265 -1.47 8.86 8.88
N GLY A 266 -0.71 8.68 7.80
CA GLY A 266 -0.23 7.36 7.42
C GLY A 266 0.90 7.41 6.40
N LEU A 267 1.71 6.36 6.37
CA LEU A 267 2.91 6.22 5.55
C LEU A 267 2.88 4.84 4.87
N HIS A 268 3.38 4.74 3.65
CA HIS A 268 3.45 3.47 2.91
C HIS A 268 4.65 3.46 1.96
N PRO A 269 5.81 2.93 2.40
CA PRO A 269 6.97 2.75 1.53
C PRO A 269 6.72 1.66 0.49
N HIS A 270 7.04 1.94 -0.76
CA HIS A 270 6.90 0.99 -1.86
C HIS A 270 8.18 0.93 -2.71
N MET A 271 8.70 -0.30 -2.86
CA MET A 271 9.85 -0.70 -3.67
C MET A 271 9.63 -2.11 -4.20
N HIS A 272 10.39 -2.52 -5.21
CA HIS A 272 10.35 -3.89 -5.74
C HIS A 272 11.43 -4.78 -5.08
N SER A 273 11.89 -5.81 -5.80
CA SER A 273 12.61 -6.95 -5.23
C SER A 273 13.99 -6.60 -4.68
N ARG A 274 14.57 -5.45 -5.08
CA ARG A 274 15.86 -4.96 -4.57
C ARG A 274 15.71 -3.98 -3.42
N GLY A 275 14.49 -3.59 -3.06
CA GLY A 275 14.25 -2.71 -1.91
C GLY A 275 14.90 -3.27 -0.64
N LYS A 276 15.81 -2.51 -0.05
CA LYS A 276 16.61 -2.92 1.11
C LYS A 276 16.16 -2.21 2.39
N SER A 277 16.01 -0.89 2.33
CA SER A 277 15.52 -0.08 3.44
C SER A 277 14.78 1.16 2.94
N PHE A 278 13.95 1.74 3.81
CA PHE A 278 13.22 2.96 3.52
C PHE A 278 13.10 3.84 4.78
N GLU A 279 13.32 5.14 4.66
CA GLU A 279 13.16 6.13 5.73
C GLU A 279 12.18 7.23 5.30
N TYR A 280 11.36 7.70 6.24
CA TYR A 280 10.64 8.97 6.17
C TYR A 280 11.15 9.93 7.24
N ARG A 281 11.52 11.13 6.81
CA ARG A 281 11.93 12.23 7.67
C ARG A 281 11.09 13.47 7.38
N LEU A 282 10.72 14.19 8.43
CA LEU A 282 10.12 15.51 8.31
C LEU A 282 11.20 16.57 8.53
N THR A 283 11.25 17.55 7.64
CA THR A 283 12.04 18.77 7.82
C THR A 283 11.07 19.95 7.90
N PHE A 284 10.94 20.54 9.09
CA PHE A 284 10.01 21.63 9.38
C PHE A 284 10.56 22.99 8.89
N PRO A 285 9.70 24.02 8.73
CA PRO A 285 10.14 25.34 8.25
C PRO A 285 11.18 26.05 9.14
N ASP A 286 11.25 25.67 10.43
CA ASP A 286 12.25 26.17 11.38
C ASP A 286 13.60 25.43 11.28
N GLY A 287 13.71 24.44 10.40
CA GLY A 287 14.90 23.60 10.20
C GLY A 287 14.98 22.39 11.13
N LYS A 288 14.02 22.18 12.04
CA LYS A 288 13.97 20.96 12.84
C LYS A 288 13.75 19.76 11.92
N THR A 289 14.48 18.67 12.17
CA THR A 289 14.29 17.40 11.47
C THR A 289 13.88 16.28 12.42
N GLU A 290 13.05 15.36 11.93
CA GLU A 290 12.53 14.24 12.72
C GLU A 290 12.26 13.02 11.84
N THR A 291 12.91 11.88 12.13
CA THR A 291 12.58 10.60 11.50
C THR A 291 11.28 10.06 12.08
N ILE A 292 10.28 9.87 11.22
CA ILE A 292 8.92 9.43 11.61
C ILE A 292 8.64 7.97 11.27
N LEU A 293 9.45 7.38 10.38
CA LEU A 293 9.44 5.95 10.07
C LEU A 293 10.81 5.56 9.54
N SER A 294 11.36 4.47 10.07
CA SER A 294 12.52 3.79 9.50
C SER A 294 12.17 2.32 9.31
N VAL A 295 12.37 1.80 8.11
CA VAL A 295 12.19 0.40 7.74
C VAL A 295 13.55 -0.15 7.33
N PRO A 296 14.39 -0.60 8.29
CA PRO A 296 15.78 -0.97 8.02
C PRO A 296 15.96 -2.28 7.25
N VAL A 297 14.93 -3.14 7.23
CA VAL A 297 14.90 -4.40 6.49
C VAL A 297 13.58 -4.47 5.74
N TYR A 298 13.52 -3.77 4.61
CA TYR A 298 12.35 -3.76 3.75
C TYR A 298 12.06 -5.16 3.22
N ASN A 299 10.78 -5.50 3.11
CA ASN A 299 10.35 -6.77 2.56
C ASN A 299 9.20 -6.53 1.57
N TRP A 300 9.51 -6.67 0.28
CA TRP A 300 8.60 -6.33 -0.82
C TRP A 300 7.35 -7.22 -0.89
N HIS A 301 7.37 -8.40 -0.26
CA HIS A 301 6.20 -9.25 -0.10
C HIS A 301 5.19 -8.71 0.92
N TRP A 302 5.60 -7.76 1.77
CA TRP A 302 4.78 -7.14 2.81
C TRP A 302 4.71 -5.63 2.61
N GLN A 303 3.79 -5.21 1.75
CA GLN A 303 3.54 -3.80 1.44
C GLN A 303 2.57 -3.21 2.48
N LEU A 304 3.13 -2.77 3.61
CA LEU A 304 2.34 -2.35 4.76
C LEU A 304 2.08 -0.84 4.76
N TRP A 305 0.86 -0.47 5.11
CA TRP A 305 0.58 0.86 5.64
C TRP A 305 1.03 0.95 7.10
N TYR A 306 1.61 2.09 7.47
CA TYR A 306 1.98 2.47 8.82
C TYR A 306 1.07 3.63 9.23
N ASN A 307 -0.02 3.33 9.93
CA ASN A 307 -1.05 4.29 10.30
C ASN A 307 -0.67 4.95 11.62
N LEU A 308 -0.42 6.25 11.61
CA LEU A 308 -0.03 6.99 12.81
C LEU A 308 -1.13 6.89 13.88
N ALA A 309 -0.72 6.56 15.10
CA ALA A 309 -1.63 6.56 16.25
C ALA A 309 -2.20 7.96 16.47
N ASP A 310 -1.30 8.94 16.47
CA ASP A 310 -1.58 10.37 16.57
C ASP A 310 -1.15 11.08 15.28
N PRO A 311 -2.04 11.85 14.64
CA PRO A 311 -1.69 12.66 13.48
C PRO A 311 -0.60 13.68 13.82
N ILE A 312 0.36 13.88 12.89
CA ILE A 312 1.42 14.88 13.04
C ILE A 312 1.00 16.17 12.31
N ASP A 313 1.08 17.32 12.97
CA ASP A 313 0.87 18.62 12.32
C ASP A 313 2.02 18.94 11.37
N LEU A 314 1.68 19.24 10.12
CA LEU A 314 2.60 19.67 9.08
C LEU A 314 2.29 21.13 8.73
N PRO A 315 3.01 22.11 9.31
CA PRO A 315 2.95 23.49 8.85
C PRO A 315 3.28 23.60 7.35
N GLN A 316 2.72 24.60 6.67
CA GLN A 316 3.13 24.94 5.31
C GLN A 316 4.66 25.10 5.22
N GLY A 317 5.27 24.53 4.18
CA GLY A 317 6.71 24.49 3.96
C GLY A 317 7.43 23.30 4.61
N THR A 318 6.73 22.47 5.38
CA THR A 318 7.29 21.21 5.87
C THR A 318 7.60 20.30 4.69
N LYS A 319 8.79 19.68 4.69
CA LYS A 319 9.18 18.68 3.70
C LYS A 319 9.02 17.29 4.28
N ILE A 320 8.31 16.43 3.55
CA ILE A 320 8.24 14.99 3.78
C ILE A 320 9.32 14.37 2.89
N GLU A 321 10.44 13.97 3.48
CA GLU A 321 11.59 13.41 2.80
C GLU A 321 11.54 11.89 2.89
N CYS A 322 11.78 11.23 1.77
CA CYS A 322 11.77 9.79 1.61
C CYS A 322 13.11 9.35 1.05
N THR A 323 13.79 8.44 1.76
CA THR A 323 15.09 7.89 1.36
C THR A 323 14.96 6.38 1.25
N ALA A 324 15.27 5.83 0.08
CA ALA A 324 15.25 4.40 -0.20
C ALA A 324 16.66 3.90 -0.49
N HIS A 325 16.97 2.67 -0.06
CA HIS A 325 18.18 1.97 -0.50
C HIS A 325 17.82 0.69 -1.25
N PHE A 326 18.60 0.38 -2.28
CA PHE A 326 18.45 -0.82 -3.10
C PHE A 326 19.71 -1.69 -3.07
N ASP A 327 19.53 -3.01 -2.95
CA ASP A 327 20.59 -3.99 -3.05
C ASP A 327 20.53 -4.70 -4.42
N ASN A 328 21.31 -4.19 -5.37
CA ASN A 328 21.54 -4.81 -6.69
C ASN A 328 22.80 -5.71 -6.70
N SER A 329 23.29 -6.13 -5.54
CA SER A 329 24.43 -7.05 -5.44
C SER A 329 24.02 -8.51 -5.65
N PRO A 330 25.00 -9.41 -5.93
CA PRO A 330 24.76 -10.86 -5.99
C PRO A 330 24.35 -11.49 -4.65
N ASN A 331 24.44 -10.76 -3.54
CA ASN A 331 24.10 -11.27 -2.20
C ASN A 331 22.61 -11.13 -1.88
N ASN A 332 21.87 -10.33 -2.65
CA ASN A 332 20.42 -10.22 -2.50
C ASN A 332 19.74 -11.44 -3.18
N PRO A 333 19.10 -12.34 -2.42
CA PRO A 333 18.45 -13.52 -2.98
C PRO A 333 17.23 -13.19 -3.86
N GLU A 334 16.67 -12.00 -3.72
CA GLU A 334 15.53 -11.50 -4.49
C GLU A 334 15.96 -10.75 -5.77
N ASN A 335 17.27 -10.63 -6.03
CA ASN A 335 17.80 -9.96 -7.21
C ASN A 335 17.78 -10.91 -8.43
N PRO A 336 16.96 -10.63 -9.46
CA PRO A 336 16.84 -11.49 -10.62
C PRO A 336 18.08 -11.48 -11.53
N ASP A 337 18.85 -10.39 -11.53
CA ASP A 337 20.06 -10.24 -12.36
C ASP A 337 20.94 -9.09 -11.81
N PRO A 338 21.97 -9.39 -10.99
CA PRO A 338 22.85 -8.38 -10.40
C PRO A 338 23.84 -7.76 -11.40
N THR A 339 23.92 -8.28 -12.62
CA THR A 339 24.88 -7.82 -13.63
C THR A 339 24.36 -6.69 -14.50
N LYS A 340 23.06 -6.37 -14.38
CA LYS A 340 22.40 -5.33 -15.17
C LYS A 340 22.18 -4.05 -14.37
N PRO A 341 22.23 -2.88 -15.03
CA PRO A 341 21.72 -1.66 -14.45
C PRO A 341 20.19 -1.76 -14.32
N VAL A 342 19.64 -1.17 -13.28
CA VAL A 342 18.20 -1.17 -13.00
C VAL A 342 17.68 0.26 -13.05
N ILE A 343 16.50 0.46 -13.61
CA ILE A 343 15.84 1.76 -13.75
C ILE A 343 14.46 1.71 -13.11
N TRP A 344 13.80 2.87 -13.05
CA TRP A 344 12.39 2.92 -12.72
C TRP A 344 11.55 2.12 -13.73
N GLY A 345 10.64 1.29 -13.26
CA GLY A 345 9.72 0.53 -14.10
C GLY A 345 8.60 -0.13 -13.30
N GLN A 346 7.60 -0.63 -14.04
CA GLN A 346 6.41 -1.26 -13.44
C GLN A 346 6.70 -2.71 -12.99
N GLN A 347 7.58 -3.42 -13.69
CA GLN A 347 7.81 -4.84 -13.45
C GLN A 347 8.64 -5.06 -12.19
N SER A 348 8.42 -6.18 -11.50
CA SER A 348 9.13 -6.49 -10.25
C SER A 348 10.65 -6.66 -10.40
N TRP A 349 11.16 -6.83 -11.62
CA TRP A 349 12.60 -6.85 -11.91
C TRP A 349 13.18 -5.48 -12.27
N ASP A 350 12.33 -4.50 -12.59
CA ASP A 350 12.68 -3.08 -12.55
C ASP A 350 12.54 -2.60 -11.08
N GLU A 351 12.66 -1.30 -10.82
CA GLU A 351 12.46 -0.76 -9.47
C GLU A 351 11.47 0.39 -9.40
N MET A 352 10.98 0.64 -8.18
CA MET A 352 10.22 1.84 -7.85
C MET A 352 10.77 2.45 -6.55
N MET A 353 10.82 3.78 -6.51
CA MET A 353 10.98 4.53 -5.28
C MET A 353 9.73 5.37 -5.10
N VAL A 354 8.84 4.91 -4.22
CA VAL A 354 7.61 5.64 -3.90
C VAL A 354 7.36 5.66 -2.40
N GLY A 355 7.41 6.86 -1.83
CA GLY A 355 6.97 7.12 -0.47
C GLY A 355 5.54 7.64 -0.46
N PHE A 356 4.55 6.76 -0.37
CA PHE A 356 3.15 7.18 -0.24
C PHE A 356 2.84 7.66 1.18
N PHE A 357 1.95 8.63 1.29
CA PHE A 357 1.47 9.13 2.58
C PHE A 357 0.05 9.66 2.49
N ASN A 358 -0.64 9.62 3.63
CA ASN A 358 -1.99 10.16 3.78
C ASN A 358 -1.94 11.50 4.50
N LEU A 359 -2.50 12.53 3.85
CA LEU A 359 -2.72 13.84 4.43
C LEU A 359 -4.19 14.00 4.83
N LYS A 360 -4.39 14.67 5.94
CA LYS A 360 -5.67 15.02 6.52
C LYS A 360 -5.82 16.53 6.63
N PHE A 361 -6.93 17.07 6.16
CA PHE A 361 -7.19 18.51 6.15
C PHE A 361 -8.70 18.82 6.14
N ASP A 362 -9.06 20.09 6.26
CA ASP A 362 -10.47 20.51 6.25
C ASP A 362 -11.19 20.05 4.97
N ALA A 363 -12.35 19.43 5.11
CA ALA A 363 -13.10 18.86 4.00
C ALA A 363 -13.55 19.88 2.94
N ALA A 364 -13.67 21.16 3.30
CA ALA A 364 -14.00 22.24 2.38
C ALA A 364 -12.79 22.75 1.57
N MET A 365 -11.56 22.37 1.95
CA MET A 365 -10.35 22.80 1.24
C MET A 365 -10.20 22.01 -0.09
N PRO A 366 -10.00 22.70 -1.23
CA PRO A 366 -9.75 22.02 -2.51
C PRO A 366 -8.43 21.22 -2.51
N ALA A 367 -8.46 19.96 -2.95
CA ALA A 367 -7.26 19.10 -3.00
C ALA A 367 -6.11 19.69 -3.82
N LYS A 368 -6.41 20.46 -4.88
CA LYS A 368 -5.41 21.17 -5.69
C LYS A 368 -4.53 22.15 -4.90
N GLU A 369 -4.99 22.61 -3.74
CA GLU A 369 -4.21 23.48 -2.85
C GLU A 369 -3.17 22.69 -2.03
N ILE A 370 -3.34 21.36 -1.93
CA ILE A 370 -2.40 20.46 -1.26
C ILE A 370 -1.34 19.95 -2.24
N SER A 371 -1.74 19.61 -3.48
CA SER A 371 -0.92 18.90 -4.47
C SER A 371 -0.52 19.78 -5.67
N SER A 372 0.10 20.93 -5.44
CA SER A 372 0.53 21.85 -6.51
C SER A 372 1.63 21.25 -7.40
N PRO A 373 1.68 21.57 -8.71
CA PRO A 373 2.79 21.22 -9.57
C PRO A 373 4.13 21.71 -8.98
N GLY A 374 5.11 20.81 -8.87
CA GLY A 374 6.42 21.11 -8.28
C GLY A 374 6.54 20.84 -6.78
N ALA A 375 5.49 20.31 -6.12
CA ALA A 375 5.59 19.90 -4.72
C ALA A 375 6.52 18.69 -4.51
N VAL A 376 6.76 17.87 -5.55
CA VAL A 376 7.69 16.74 -5.50
C VAL A 376 9.07 17.17 -6.02
N HIS A 377 10.12 16.90 -5.26
CA HIS A 377 11.51 17.13 -5.62
C HIS A 377 12.28 15.80 -5.63
N VAL A 378 13.16 15.63 -6.61
CA VAL A 378 14.12 14.52 -6.68
C VAL A 378 15.52 15.12 -6.52
N HIS A 379 16.37 14.46 -5.73
CA HIS A 379 17.73 14.93 -5.40
C HIS A 379 18.79 14.05 -6.02
#